data_AF-A0A2D6UE93-F1
#
_entry.id   AF-A0A2D6UE93-F1
#
_cell.length_a   1.000
_cell.length_b   1.000
_cell.length_c   1.000
_cell.angle_alpha   90.00
_cell.angle_beta   90.00
_cell.angle_gamma   90.00
#
_symmetry.space_group_name_H-M   'P 1'
#
loop_
_entity.id
_entity.type
_entity.pdbx_description
1 polymer ?
#
loop_
_entity_poly.entity_id
_entity_poly.type
_entity_poly.pdbx_seq_one_letter_code
_entity_poly.pdbx_strand_id
1 'polypeptide(L)'
;ELQKQQNWVREVLVKVEARLTEIRLALPAPLLKDLELAYQKVPSPSTNTKVGLAERLQVAVGILGDIYAFDKKITVTESLHKSFNGEEHLVTVLYLGLGQAYYVGAHDAGTGRPAPKGWQWESQPELKPRIRKAIEMAQGNTGEIVFVDLPVRLKNQEGGNNE
;
A
#
# COMPACT_ATOMS: atom_id res chain seq x y z
N GLU A 1 -35.62 -14.33 11.26
CA GLU A 1 -34.32 -13.72 11.62
C GLU A 1 -33.07 -14.27 10.93
N LEU A 2 -32.63 -15.51 11.24
CA LEU A 2 -31.25 -15.97 10.96
C LEU A 2 -30.87 -15.98 9.47
N GLN A 3 -31.76 -16.44 8.59
CA GLN A 3 -31.55 -16.44 7.14
C GLN A 3 -31.30 -15.02 6.60
N LYS A 4 -32.02 -14.03 7.12
CA LYS A 4 -31.91 -12.62 6.72
C LYS A 4 -30.57 -12.03 7.16
N GLN A 5 -30.13 -12.33 8.38
CA GLN A 5 -28.81 -11.91 8.89
C GLN A 5 -27.67 -12.56 8.10
N GLN A 6 -27.76 -13.86 7.79
CA GLN A 6 -26.76 -14.56 6.98
C GLN A 6 -26.67 -14.00 5.56
N ASN A 7 -27.80 -13.66 4.94
CA ASN A 7 -27.82 -13.06 3.60
C ASN A 7 -27.16 -11.67 3.60
N TRP A 8 -27.45 -10.84 4.60
CA TRP A 8 -26.80 -9.52 4.72
C TRP A 8 -25.29 -9.63 4.88
N VAL A 9 -24.78 -10.53 5.74
CA VAL A 9 -23.33 -10.74 5.91
C VAL A 9 -22.69 -11.15 4.58
N ARG A 10 -23.35 -12.03 3.81
CA ARG A 10 -22.88 -12.43 2.48
C ARG A 10 -22.77 -11.24 1.53
N GLU A 11 -23.79 -10.39 1.47
CA GLU A 11 -23.79 -9.20 0.60
C GLU A 11 -22.69 -8.20 0.97
N VAL A 12 -22.51 -7.94 2.26
CA VAL A 12 -21.43 -7.06 2.73
C VAL A 12 -20.07 -7.67 2.40
N LEU A 13 -19.89 -8.96 2.64
CA LEU A 13 -18.62 -9.64 2.37
C LEU A 13 -18.25 -9.58 0.88
N VAL A 14 -19.21 -9.79 -0.03
CA VAL A 14 -18.96 -9.67 -1.48
C VAL A 14 -18.46 -8.27 -1.84
N LYS A 15 -19.03 -7.22 -1.24
CA LYS A 15 -18.57 -5.84 -1.47
C LYS A 15 -17.16 -5.60 -0.93
N VAL A 16 -16.84 -6.15 0.24
CA VAL A 16 -15.50 -6.07 0.83
C VAL A 16 -14.47 -6.79 -0.04
N GLU A 17 -14.75 -8.01 -0.47
CA GLU A 17 -13.86 -8.80 -1.33
C GLU A 17 -13.60 -8.10 -2.69
N ALA A 18 -14.65 -7.53 -3.30
CA ALA A 18 -14.51 -6.72 -4.50
C ALA A 18 -13.58 -5.52 -4.25
N ARG A 19 -13.79 -4.80 -3.15
CA ARG A 19 -12.96 -3.65 -2.79
C ARG A 19 -11.50 -4.03 -2.50
N LEU A 20 -11.26 -5.14 -1.81
CA LEU A 20 -9.93 -5.67 -1.55
C LEU A 20 -9.19 -5.97 -2.86
N THR A 21 -9.91 -6.51 -3.86
CA THR A 21 -9.37 -6.79 -5.19
C THR A 21 -9.03 -5.51 -5.94
N GLU A 22 -9.89 -4.49 -5.89
CA GLU A 22 -9.67 -3.19 -6.54
C GLU A 22 -8.42 -2.47 -6.01
N ILE A 23 -8.23 -2.46 -4.69
CA ILE A 23 -7.12 -1.73 -4.06
C ILE A 23 -5.80 -2.49 -4.11
N ARG A 24 -5.81 -3.76 -4.52
CA ARG A 24 -4.64 -4.67 -4.47
C ARG A 24 -3.40 -4.06 -5.10
N LEU A 25 -3.53 -3.44 -6.29
CA LEU A 25 -2.39 -2.82 -6.99
C LEU A 25 -1.91 -1.52 -6.34
N ALA A 26 -2.75 -0.86 -5.54
CA ALA A 26 -2.38 0.34 -4.81
C ALA A 26 -1.63 0.03 -3.50
N LEU A 27 -1.59 -1.24 -3.05
CA LEU A 27 -0.87 -1.61 -1.84
C LEU A 27 0.66 -1.49 -2.03
N PRO A 28 1.40 -1.07 -0.99
CA PRO A 28 2.86 -1.12 -0.97
C PRO A 28 3.39 -2.50 -1.37
N ALA A 29 4.48 -2.53 -2.14
CA ALA A 29 5.11 -3.77 -2.59
C ALA A 29 5.43 -4.78 -1.46
N PRO A 30 6.03 -4.39 -0.32
CA PRO A 30 6.28 -5.34 0.77
C PRO A 30 4.99 -5.95 1.32
N LEU A 31 3.95 -5.14 1.51
CA LEU A 31 2.64 -5.61 1.98
C LEU A 31 1.98 -6.55 0.98
N LEU A 32 2.04 -6.24 -0.31
CA LEU A 32 1.45 -7.08 -1.36
C LEU A 32 2.12 -8.45 -1.43
N LYS A 33 3.44 -8.50 -1.22
CA LYS A 33 4.21 -9.76 -1.15
C LYS A 33 3.75 -10.61 0.03
N ASP A 34 3.60 -10.00 1.21
CA ASP A 34 3.15 -10.72 2.41
C ASP A 34 1.70 -11.23 2.27
N LEU A 35 0.85 -10.49 1.55
CA LEU A 35 -0.56 -10.82 1.34
C LEU A 35 -0.84 -11.74 0.14
N GLU A 36 0.17 -12.16 -0.61
CA GLU A 36 -0.02 -12.88 -1.88
C GLU A 36 -0.90 -14.12 -1.73
N LEU A 37 -0.61 -14.97 -0.73
CA LEU A 37 -1.37 -16.18 -0.43
C LEU A 37 -2.79 -15.88 0.09
N ALA A 38 -2.97 -14.80 0.84
CA ALA A 38 -4.29 -14.40 1.33
C ALA A 38 -5.17 -13.93 0.17
N TYR A 39 -4.62 -13.14 -0.76
CA TYR A 39 -5.32 -12.70 -1.96
C TYR A 39 -5.73 -13.84 -2.90
N GLN A 40 -4.94 -14.92 -2.98
CA GLN A 40 -5.33 -16.11 -3.74
C GLN A 40 -6.58 -16.80 -3.18
N LYS A 41 -6.88 -16.62 -1.89
CA LYS A 41 -8.08 -17.17 -1.22
C LYS A 41 -9.30 -16.26 -1.32
N VAL A 42 -9.16 -15.04 -1.82
CA VAL A 42 -10.28 -14.13 -2.05
C VAL A 42 -11.04 -14.61 -3.30
N PRO A 43 -12.32 -14.98 -3.19
CA PRO A 43 -13.09 -15.44 -4.34
C PRO A 43 -13.25 -14.35 -5.40
N SER A 44 -13.17 -14.72 -6.68
CA SER A 44 -13.56 -13.79 -7.75
C SER A 44 -15.09 -13.60 -7.73
N PRO A 45 -15.61 -12.38 -7.98
CA PRO A 45 -17.05 -12.07 -7.94
C PRO A 45 -17.92 -12.95 -8.86
N SER A 46 -17.34 -13.53 -9.91
CA SER A 46 -18.04 -14.38 -10.88
C SER A 46 -18.07 -15.87 -10.52
N THR A 47 -17.44 -16.28 -9.42
CA THR A 47 -17.30 -17.69 -9.05
C THR A 47 -18.35 -18.12 -8.04
N ASN A 48 -19.08 -19.20 -8.35
CA ASN A 48 -19.87 -19.92 -7.36
C ASN A 48 -18.91 -20.61 -6.38
N THR A 49 -18.50 -19.88 -5.33
CA THR A 49 -17.45 -20.31 -4.42
C THR A 49 -17.90 -21.46 -3.54
N LYS A 50 -17.10 -22.52 -3.46
CA LYS A 50 -17.30 -23.66 -2.54
C LYS A 50 -16.80 -23.35 -1.13
N VAL A 51 -16.12 -22.22 -0.94
CA VAL A 51 -15.54 -21.80 0.34
C VAL A 51 -16.66 -21.31 1.26
N GLY A 52 -16.64 -21.77 2.51
CA GLY A 52 -17.63 -21.40 3.52
C GLY A 52 -17.62 -19.91 3.83
N LEU A 53 -18.77 -19.37 4.25
CA LEU A 53 -18.92 -17.94 4.60
C LEU A 53 -17.94 -17.49 5.69
N ALA A 54 -17.76 -18.32 6.72
CA ALA A 54 -16.87 -18.00 7.85
C ALA A 54 -15.40 -17.92 7.43
N GLU A 55 -14.94 -18.85 6.59
CA GLU A 55 -13.56 -18.88 6.09
C GLU A 55 -13.26 -17.65 5.22
N ARG A 56 -14.19 -17.29 4.33
CA ARG A 56 -14.05 -16.06 3.53
C ARG A 56 -14.00 -14.79 4.38
N LEU A 57 -14.86 -14.71 5.39
CA LEU A 57 -14.84 -13.60 6.34
C LEU A 57 -13.50 -13.50 7.07
N GLN A 58 -12.96 -14.65 7.51
CA GLN A 58 -11.65 -14.70 8.18
C GLN A 58 -10.53 -14.21 7.26
N VAL A 59 -10.52 -14.61 5.98
CA VAL A 59 -9.55 -14.11 4.99
C VAL A 59 -9.68 -12.60 4.81
N ALA A 60 -10.89 -12.09 4.61
CA ALA A 60 -11.12 -10.66 4.41
C ALA A 60 -10.68 -9.82 5.62
N VAL A 61 -11.03 -10.26 6.83
CA VAL A 61 -10.63 -9.60 8.08
C VAL A 61 -9.12 -9.65 8.27
N GLY A 62 -8.47 -10.78 7.96
CA GLY A 62 -7.02 -10.91 8.02
C GLY A 62 -6.31 -9.90 7.11
N ILE A 63 -6.71 -9.85 5.84
CA ILE A 63 -6.16 -8.88 4.87
C ILE A 63 -6.35 -7.44 5.36
N LEU A 64 -7.55 -7.08 5.83
CA LEU A 64 -7.82 -5.74 6.37
C LEU A 64 -6.97 -5.43 7.61
N GLY A 65 -6.77 -6.41 8.48
CA GLY A 65 -5.91 -6.29 9.66
C GLY A 65 -4.46 -5.99 9.29
N ASP A 66 -3.91 -6.70 8.30
CA ASP A 66 -2.53 -6.48 7.83
C ASP A 66 -2.37 -5.15 7.12
N ILE A 67 -3.34 -4.74 6.29
CA ILE A 67 -3.39 -3.41 5.68
C ILE A 67 -3.37 -2.32 6.76
N TYR A 68 -4.22 -2.45 7.78
CA TYR A 68 -4.29 -1.50 8.89
C TYR A 68 -3.01 -1.47 9.73
N ALA A 69 -2.40 -2.64 9.97
CA ALA A 69 -1.13 -2.73 10.70
C ALA A 69 0.02 -2.08 9.92
N PHE A 70 0.03 -2.23 8.59
CA PHE A 70 1.02 -1.58 7.72
C PHE A 70 0.87 -0.05 7.73
N ASP A 71 -0.37 0.45 7.64
CA ASP A 71 -0.64 1.89 7.54
C ASP A 71 -0.13 2.70 8.75
N LYS A 72 -0.06 2.05 9.92
CA LYS A 72 0.35 2.68 11.18
C LYS A 72 1.85 2.82 11.39
N LYS A 73 2.68 2.27 10.51
CA LYS A 73 4.13 2.24 10.70
C LYS A 73 4.86 2.80 9.50
N ILE A 74 6.07 3.29 9.77
CA ILE A 74 7.06 3.53 8.74
C ILE A 74 7.69 2.20 8.38
N THR A 75 7.73 1.86 7.10
CA THR A 75 8.36 0.61 6.62
C THR A 75 9.47 0.96 5.66
N VAL A 76 10.69 0.50 5.94
CA VAL A 76 11.84 0.65 5.05
C VAL A 76 12.16 -0.71 4.42
N THR A 77 12.30 -0.76 3.10
CA THR A 77 12.64 -1.98 2.35
C THR A 77 13.53 -1.64 1.16
N GLU A 78 14.28 -2.61 0.68
CA GLU A 78 14.93 -2.53 -0.61
C GLU A 78 13.96 -2.93 -1.73
N SER A 79 14.09 -2.30 -2.90
CA SER A 79 13.28 -2.58 -4.08
C SER A 79 14.07 -2.32 -5.35
N LEU A 80 13.74 -3.03 -6.43
CA LEU A 80 14.29 -2.77 -7.76
C LEU A 80 13.37 -1.79 -8.48
N HIS A 81 13.90 -0.63 -8.87
CA HIS A 81 13.21 0.35 -9.69
C HIS A 81 13.73 0.30 -11.12
N LYS A 82 12.82 0.25 -12.09
CA LYS A 82 13.15 0.38 -13.52
C LYS A 82 13.34 1.85 -13.87
N SER A 83 14.52 2.19 -14.39
CA SER A 83 14.80 3.49 -14.99
C SER A 83 14.23 3.59 -16.41
N PHE A 84 14.26 4.80 -16.98
CA PHE A 84 13.75 5.09 -18.32
C PHE A 84 14.48 4.33 -19.45
N ASN A 85 15.75 3.97 -19.25
CA ASN A 85 16.54 3.15 -20.19
C ASN A 85 16.28 1.63 -20.04
N GLY A 86 15.37 1.23 -19.14
CA GLY A 86 15.02 -0.18 -18.89
C GLY A 86 15.97 -0.91 -17.93
N GLU A 87 17.00 -0.25 -17.42
CA GLU A 87 17.86 -0.82 -16.38
C GLU A 87 17.13 -0.88 -15.04
N GLU A 88 17.42 -1.91 -14.25
CA GLU A 88 16.91 -2.04 -12.88
C GLU A 88 17.98 -1.58 -11.90
N HIS A 89 17.63 -0.64 -11.03
CA HIS A 89 18.50 -0.16 -9.97
C HIS A 89 17.92 -0.53 -8.61
N LEU A 90 18.80 -1.02 -7.72
CA LEU A 90 18.45 -1.22 -6.32
C LEU A 90 18.29 0.15 -5.65
N VAL A 91 17.14 0.35 -5.04
CA VAL A 91 16.82 1.54 -4.25
C VAL A 91 16.34 1.13 -2.86
N THR A 92 16.56 1.99 -1.88
CA THR A 92 15.93 1.87 -0.57
C THR A 92 14.67 2.73 -0.57
N VAL A 93 13.55 2.12 -0.20
CA VAL A 93 12.23 2.76 -0.17
C VAL A 93 11.74 2.85 1.26
N LEU A 94 11.30 4.04 1.67
CA LEU A 94 10.57 4.30 2.89
C LEU A 94 9.10 4.51 2.54
N TYR A 95 8.22 3.66 3.06
CA TYR A 95 6.78 3.82 3.04
C TYR A 95 6.30 4.50 4.32
N LEU A 96 5.54 5.57 4.16
CA LEU A 96 4.75 6.20 5.22
C LEU A 96 3.32 5.67 5.12
N GLY A 97 3.08 4.54 5.80
CA GLY A 97 1.82 3.81 5.69
C GLY A 97 1.46 3.48 4.23
N LEU A 98 0.21 3.67 3.87
CA LEU A 98 -0.32 3.36 2.52
C LEU A 98 -0.29 4.55 1.56
N GLY A 99 -0.07 5.77 2.06
CA GLY A 99 -0.35 7.00 1.32
C GLY A 99 0.83 7.59 0.55
N GLN A 100 2.05 7.40 1.05
CA GLN A 100 3.23 8.07 0.52
C GLN A 100 4.47 7.19 0.68
N ALA A 101 5.37 7.28 -0.29
CA ALA A 101 6.67 6.65 -0.23
C ALA A 101 7.77 7.61 -0.69
N TYR A 102 9.00 7.31 -0.30
CA TYR A 102 10.21 7.99 -0.72
C TYR A 102 11.25 6.94 -1.08
N TYR A 103 12.01 7.15 -2.14
CA TYR A 103 13.09 6.25 -2.51
C TYR A 103 14.42 7.00 -2.65
N VAL A 104 15.51 6.29 -2.39
CA VAL A 104 16.87 6.75 -2.65
C VAL A 104 17.70 5.64 -3.27
N GLY A 105 18.39 5.97 -4.36
CA GLY A 105 19.32 5.08 -5.05
C GLY A 105 20.69 5.74 -5.24
N ALA A 106 21.56 5.06 -6.00
CA ALA A 106 22.91 5.51 -6.29
C ALA A 106 22.93 6.87 -7.02
N HIS A 107 22.05 7.06 -8.01
CA HIS A 107 22.03 8.26 -8.86
C HIS A 107 20.73 9.07 -8.80
N ASP A 108 19.67 8.51 -8.22
CA ASP A 108 18.34 9.12 -8.23
C ASP A 108 17.69 9.05 -6.84
N ALA A 109 16.70 9.88 -6.59
CA ALA A 109 15.83 9.85 -5.43
C ALA A 109 14.49 10.47 -5.79
N GLY A 110 13.44 10.16 -5.04
CA GLY A 110 12.15 10.74 -5.35
C GLY A 110 11.03 10.25 -4.46
N THR A 111 9.81 10.48 -4.92
CA THR A 111 8.58 10.20 -4.19
C THR A 111 7.76 9.14 -4.90
N GLY A 112 6.94 8.42 -4.14
CA GLY A 112 6.00 7.43 -4.64
C GLY A 112 4.62 7.62 -4.04
N ARG A 113 3.58 7.35 -4.81
CA ARG A 113 2.20 7.38 -4.32
C ARG A 113 1.36 6.24 -4.90
N PRO A 114 0.35 5.75 -4.16
CA PRO A 114 -0.56 4.74 -4.70
C PRO A 114 -1.34 5.29 -5.89
N ALA A 115 -1.53 4.47 -6.92
CA ALA A 115 -2.41 4.75 -8.04
C ALA A 115 -3.11 3.47 -8.52
N PRO A 116 -4.18 3.57 -9.36
CA PRO A 116 -4.97 2.40 -9.76
C PRO A 116 -4.20 1.29 -10.48
N LYS A 117 -3.05 1.61 -11.09
CA LYS A 117 -2.21 0.67 -11.85
C LYS A 117 -0.91 0.30 -11.13
N GLY A 118 -0.80 0.56 -9.84
CA GLY A 118 0.47 0.47 -9.11
C GLY A 118 0.92 1.80 -8.55
N TRP A 119 2.03 1.77 -7.83
CA TRP A 119 2.67 2.96 -7.32
C TRP A 119 3.24 3.80 -8.46
N GLN A 120 2.94 5.09 -8.45
CA GLN A 120 3.51 6.08 -9.36
C GLN A 120 4.71 6.73 -8.68
N TRP A 121 5.86 6.64 -9.33
CA TRP A 121 7.13 7.18 -8.86
C TRP A 121 7.50 8.45 -9.64
N GLU A 122 8.01 9.44 -8.94
CA GLU A 122 8.41 10.74 -9.49
C GLU A 122 9.82 11.07 -9.00
N SER A 123 10.77 11.12 -9.95
CA SER A 123 12.18 11.47 -9.69
C SER A 123 12.28 12.94 -9.30
N GLN A 124 12.93 13.17 -8.16
CA GLN A 124 13.22 14.45 -7.52
C GLN A 124 14.60 14.34 -6.84
N PRO A 125 15.71 14.27 -7.62
CA PRO A 125 17.05 14.01 -7.11
C PRO A 125 17.51 15.00 -6.02
N GLU A 126 16.98 16.22 -6.03
CA GLU A 126 17.22 17.26 -5.03
C GLU A 126 16.77 16.87 -3.62
N LEU A 127 15.83 15.93 -3.48
CA LEU A 127 15.36 15.43 -2.19
C LEU A 127 16.30 14.38 -1.58
N LYS A 128 17.30 13.89 -2.33
CA LYS A 128 18.16 12.79 -1.92
C LYS A 128 18.78 12.93 -0.53
N PRO A 129 19.36 14.08 -0.12
CA PRO A 129 19.92 14.22 1.22
C PRO A 129 18.86 14.07 2.33
N ARG A 130 17.66 14.62 2.10
CA ARG A 130 16.54 14.60 3.06
C ARG A 130 15.95 13.19 3.17
N ILE A 131 15.72 12.53 2.04
CA ILE A 131 15.20 11.15 2.01
C ILE A 131 16.18 10.17 2.68
N ARG A 132 17.48 10.31 2.39
CA ARG A 132 18.53 9.50 3.03
C ARG A 132 18.49 9.65 4.55
N LYS A 133 18.45 10.90 5.04
CA LYS A 133 18.39 11.18 6.48
C LYS A 133 17.13 10.58 7.12
N ALA A 134 15.97 10.68 6.46
CA ALA A 134 14.74 10.07 6.94
C ALA A 134 14.82 8.53 7.02
N ILE A 135 15.44 7.88 6.04
CA ILE A 135 15.68 6.43 6.03
C ILE A 135 16.62 6.02 7.16
N GLU A 136 17.74 6.73 7.34
CA GLU A 136 18.71 6.45 8.41
C GLU A 136 18.05 6.56 9.79
N MET A 137 17.22 7.60 10.02
CA MET A 137 16.44 7.73 11.25
C MET A 137 15.42 6.61 11.43
N ALA A 138 14.67 6.26 10.38
CA ALA A 138 13.66 5.20 10.45
C ALA A 138 14.26 3.82 10.73
N GLN A 139 15.49 3.58 10.30
CA GLN A 139 16.24 2.34 10.57
C GLN A 139 16.96 2.36 11.92
N GLY A 140 16.99 3.49 12.64
CA GLY A 140 17.75 3.63 13.88
C GLY A 140 19.27 3.71 13.66
N ASN A 141 19.71 4.03 12.44
CA ASN A 141 21.12 4.05 12.05
C ASN A 141 21.80 5.41 12.30
N THR A 142 21.20 6.29 13.10
CA THR A 142 21.73 7.61 13.45
C THR A 142 21.50 7.95 14.92
N GLY A 143 22.45 8.65 15.54
CA GLY A 143 22.33 9.20 16.89
C GLY A 143 21.63 10.57 16.93
N GLU A 144 21.40 11.20 15.78
CA GLU A 144 20.73 12.50 15.67
C GLU A 144 19.29 12.33 15.21
N ILE A 145 18.34 12.61 16.11
CA ILE A 145 16.91 12.69 15.77
C ILE A 145 16.58 14.15 15.48
N VAL A 146 16.24 14.45 14.23
CA VAL A 146 15.87 15.79 13.78
C VAL A 146 14.58 15.76 12.97
N PHE A 147 13.94 16.92 12.84
CA PHE A 147 12.88 17.09 11.86
C PHE A 147 13.46 17.10 10.44
N VAL A 148 12.87 16.29 9.57
CA VAL A 148 13.16 16.28 8.14
C VAL A 148 11.88 16.62 7.40
N ASP A 149 11.89 17.77 6.73
CA ASP A 149 10.80 18.14 5.87
C ASP A 149 10.80 17.20 4.65
N LEU A 150 9.67 16.60 4.28
CA LEU A 150 9.50 15.85 3.04
C LEU A 150 8.16 16.22 2.40
N PRO A 151 8.09 16.31 1.06
CA PRO A 151 6.84 16.68 0.41
C PRO A 151 5.82 15.54 0.53
N VAL A 152 4.56 15.92 0.78
CA VAL A 152 3.40 15.03 0.73
C VAL A 152 2.38 15.66 -0.20
N ARG A 153 1.84 14.88 -1.14
CA ARG A 153 0.72 15.34 -1.97
C ARG A 153 -0.60 14.85 -1.36
N LEU A 154 -1.36 15.78 -0.82
CA LEU A 154 -2.74 15.51 -0.40
C LEU A 154 -3.65 15.64 -1.61
N LYS A 155 -4.44 14.60 -1.90
CA LYS A 155 -5.55 14.74 -2.83
C LYS A 155 -6.68 15.44 -2.08
N ASN A 156 -6.82 16.76 -2.26
CA ASN A 156 -8.00 17.46 -1.78
C ASN A 156 -9.23 16.83 -2.45
N GLN A 157 -10.19 16.36 -1.65
CA GLN A 157 -11.52 16.08 -2.16
C GLN A 157 -12.11 17.45 -2.50
N GLU A 158 -12.22 17.78 -3.78
CA GLU A 158 -13.11 18.85 -4.21
C GLU A 158 -14.49 18.49 -3.66
N GLY A 159 -14.97 19.30 -2.73
CA GLY A 159 -16.31 19.19 -2.19
C GLY A 159 -17.29 19.23 -3.34
N GLY A 160 -18.22 18.28 -3.36
CA GLY A 160 -19.35 18.29 -4.27
C GLY A 160 -20.16 19.56 -4.03
N ASN A 161 -19.90 20.61 -4.83
CA ASN A 161 -20.89 21.62 -5.13
C ASN A 161 -21.90 20.98 -6.08
N ASN A 162 -22.95 20.40 -5.51
CA ASN A 162 -24.22 20.28 -6.21
C ASN A 162 -25.13 21.39 -5.66
N GLU A 163 -25.30 22.44 -6.48
CA GLU A 163 -26.57 23.16 -6.55
C GLU A 163 -27.67 22.26 -7.13
#